data_AF-A0A4Y2DDI7-F1
#
_entry.id   AF-A0A4Y2DDI7-F1
#
_cell.length_a   1.000
_cell.length_b   1.000
_cell.length_c   1.000
_cell.angle_alpha   90.00
_cell.angle_beta   90.00
_cell.angle_gamma   90.00
#
_symmetry.space_group_name_H-M   'P 1'
#
loop_
_entity.id
_entity.type
_entity.pdbx_description
1 polymer ?
#
loop_
_entity_poly.entity_id
_entity_poly.type
_entity_poly.pdbx_seq_one_letter_code
_entity_poly.pdbx_strand_id
1 'polypeptide(L)' 'MSDHPAYSPDLATSEFHLFLELKNWLGDQSFQKNEELQSNVKAHLSTLAATSFEEGIGNLVYRYDKCLNLHGDYVEK' A
#
# COMPACT_ATOMS: atom_id res chain seq x y z
N MET A 1 -17.71 -2.79 9.39
CA MET A 1 -17.20 -1.60 8.68
C MET A 1 -16.07 -1.06 9.53
N SER A 2 -14.88 -0.87 8.97
CA SER A 2 -13.77 -0.28 9.71
C SER A 2 -14.02 1.22 9.82
N ASP A 3 -13.88 1.80 11.01
CA ASP A 3 -13.86 3.26 11.17
C ASP A 3 -12.59 3.80 10.51
N HIS A 4 -12.75 4.35 9.30
CA HIS A 4 -11.65 4.97 8.56
C HIS A 4 -11.79 6.49 8.69
N PRO A 5 -10.86 7.17 9.39
CA PRO A 5 -10.87 8.62 9.48
C PRO A 5 -10.76 9.26 8.08
N ALA A 6 -11.42 10.39 7.89
CA ALA A 6 -11.34 11.12 6.62
C ALA A 6 -9.91 11.63 6.39
N TYR A 7 -9.45 11.57 5.14
CA TYR A 7 -8.12 12.05 4.72
C TYR A 7 -6.93 11.39 5.44
N SER A 8 -7.02 10.11 5.79
CA SER A 8 -5.91 9.37 6.41
C SER A 8 -5.30 8.31 5.48
N PRO A 9 -4.64 8.70 4.37
CA PRO A 9 -3.98 7.76 3.48
C PRO A 9 -2.90 6.95 4.22
N ASP A 10 -2.29 7.52 5.25
CA ASP A 10 -1.31 6.89 6.14
C ASP A 10 -1.84 5.65 6.85
N LEU A 11 -3.16 5.52 6.98
CA LEU A 11 -3.86 4.41 7.63
C LEU A 11 -4.55 3.47 6.63
N ALA A 12 -4.49 3.79 5.34
CA ALA A 12 -4.99 2.92 4.29
C ALA A 12 -3.85 2.01 3.79
N THR A 13 -3.92 0.71 4.11
CA THR A 13 -2.91 -0.28 3.69
C THR A 13 -2.71 -0.32 2.16
N SER A 14 -3.75 0.00 1.38
CA SER A 14 -3.63 0.13 -0.07
C SER A 14 -2.66 1.26 -0.46
N GLU A 15 -2.72 2.41 0.21
CA GLU A 15 -1.98 3.61 -0.15
C GLU A 15 -0.50 3.49 0.25
N PHE A 16 -0.22 3.17 1.52
CA PHE A 16 1.15 3.20 2.03
C PHE A 16 1.97 1.94 1.76
N HIS A 17 1.33 0.84 1.34
CA HIS A 17 2.02 -0.43 1.11
C HIS A 17 1.81 -0.93 -0.32
N LEU A 18 0.56 -1.27 -0.71
CA LEU A 18 0.30 -1.90 -2.01
C LEU A 18 0.63 -0.98 -3.20
N PHE A 19 0.12 0.25 -3.19
CA PHE A 19 0.38 1.21 -4.26
C PHE A 19 1.81 1.75 -4.23
N LEU A 20 2.40 1.87 -3.05
CA LEU A 20 3.82 2.25 -2.93
C LEU A 20 4.71 1.20 -3.61
N GLU A 21 4.48 -0.08 -3.34
CA GLU A 21 5.27 -1.14 -3.96
C GLU A 21 5.03 -1.21 -5.47
N LEU A 22 3.76 -1.15 -5.89
CA LEU A 22 3.41 -1.15 -7.30
C LEU A 22 4.05 0.04 -8.04
N LYS A 23 4.09 1.23 -7.42
CA LYS A 23 4.76 2.41 -7.99
C LYS A 23 6.27 2.18 -8.15
N ASN A 24 6.92 1.58 -7.16
CA ASN A 24 8.34 1.27 -7.23
C ASN A 24 8.64 0.26 -8.34
N TRP A 25 7.85 -0.82 -8.43
CA TRP A 25 8.00 -1.80 -9.48
C TRP A 25 7.72 -1.23 -10.87
N LEU A 26 6.65 -0.43 -11.03
CA LEU A 26 6.29 0.21 -12.29
C LEU A 26 7.34 1.23 -12.77
N GLY A 27 8.07 1.86 -11.85
CA GLY A 27 9.08 2.87 -12.18
C GLY A 27 10.18 2.36 -13.11
N ASP A 28 10.46 1.06 -13.06
CA ASP A 28 11.50 0.41 -13.86
C ASP A 28 10.96 -0.28 -15.13
N GLN A 29 9.65 -0.17 -15.40
CA GLN A 29 9.00 -0.90 -16.49
C GLN A 29 8.48 0.04 -17.58
N SER A 30 8.55 -0.42 -18.83
CA SER A 30 7.89 0.23 -19.97
C SER A 30 7.06 -0.80 -20.71
N PHE A 31 5.78 -0.51 -20.92
CA PHE A 31 4.85 -1.40 -21.62
C PHE A 31 4.38 -0.76 -22.91
N GLN A 32 4.28 -1.54 -23.98
CA GLN A 32 3.85 -1.04 -25.30
C GLN A 32 2.33 -1.15 -25.48
N LYS A 33 1.68 -2.00 -24.67
CA LYS A 33 0.23 -2.28 -24.76
C LYS A 33 -0.40 -2.38 -23.38
N ASN A 34 -1.69 -2.06 -23.31
CA ASN A 34 -2.45 -2.13 -22.06
C ASN A 34 -2.62 -3.58 -21.56
N GLU A 35 -2.77 -4.55 -22.47
CA GLU A 35 -2.90 -5.97 -22.11
C GLU A 35 -1.62 -6.51 -21.47
N GLU A 36 -0.46 -6.02 -21.94
CA GLU A 36 0.85 -6.33 -21.39
C GLU A 36 0.99 -5.76 -19.97
N LEU A 37 0.61 -4.49 -19.76
CA LEU A 37 0.56 -3.89 -18.42
C LEU A 37 -0.33 -4.70 -17.47
N GLN A 38 -1.57 -5.01 -17.88
CA GLN A 38 -2.53 -5.72 -17.03
C GLN A 38 -2.05 -7.13 -16.65
N SER A 39 -1.47 -7.87 -17.59
CA SER A 39 -0.96 -9.21 -17.33
C SER A 39 0.26 -9.20 -16.39
N ASN A 40 1.19 -8.26 -16.58
CA ASN A 40 2.36 -8.13 -15.70
C ASN A 40 1.99 -7.64 -14.29
N VAL A 41 1.11 -6.65 -14.16
CA VAL A 41 0.60 -6.19 -12.84
C VAL A 41 -0.07 -7.35 -12.10
N LYS A 42 -0.91 -8.14 -12.78
CA LYS A 42 -1.58 -9.29 -12.17
C LYS A 42 -0.58 -10.35 -11.71
N ALA A 43 0.45 -10.64 -12.50
CA ALA A 43 1.49 -11.60 -12.15
C ALA A 43 2.29 -11.11 -10.93
N HIS A 44 2.71 -9.85 -10.93
CA HIS A 44 3.46 -9.25 -9.83
C HIS A 44 2.66 -9.24 -8.52
N LEU A 45 1.40 -8.80 -8.55
CA LEU A 45 0.51 -8.85 -7.39
C LEU A 45 0.30 -10.29 -6.88
N SER A 46 0.25 -11.28 -7.78
CA SER A 46 0.13 -12.68 -7.39
C SER A 46 1.38 -13.21 -6.67
N THR A 47 2.57 -12.75 -7.08
CA THR A 47 3.82 -13.10 -6.37
C THR A 47 3.91 -12.46 -4.99
N LEU A 48 3.25 -11.31 -4.82
CA LEU A 48 3.34 -10.50 -3.62
C LEU A 48 2.25 -10.80 -2.59
N ALA A 49 1.11 -11.34 -3.03
CA ALA A 49 -0.10 -11.48 -2.22
C ALA A 49 0.16 -12.14 -0.86
N ALA A 50 1.02 -13.15 -0.76
CA ALA A 50 1.26 -13.81 0.51
C ALA A 50 2.04 -12.93 1.51
N THR A 51 3.11 -12.27 1.07
CA THR A 51 4.01 -11.51 1.96
C THR A 51 3.51 -10.10 2.24
N SER A 52 2.91 -9.44 1.25
CA SER A 52 2.46 -8.05 1.37
C SER A 52 1.24 -7.90 2.29
N PHE A 53 0.34 -8.89 2.37
CA PHE A 53 -0.77 -8.77 3.33
C PHE A 53 -0.30 -8.89 4.78
N GLU A 54 0.66 -9.77 5.08
CA GLU A 54 1.20 -9.90 6.43
C GLU A 54 1.98 -8.66 6.86
N GLU A 55 2.89 -8.18 5.99
CA GLU A 55 3.65 -6.95 6.25
C GLU A 55 2.75 -5.72 6.32
N GLY A 56 1.75 -5.61 5.44
CA GLY A 56 0.79 -4.52 5.42
C GLY A 56 -0.04 -4.43 6.71
N ILE A 57 -0.46 -5.59 7.26
CA ILE A 57 -1.19 -5.65 8.53
C ILE A 57 -0.26 -5.25 9.70
N GLY A 58 0.96 -5.76 9.74
CA GLY A 58 1.93 -5.38 10.77
C GLY A 58 2.23 -3.88 10.77
N ASN A 59 2.45 -3.31 9.59
CA ASN A 59 2.66 -1.88 9.40
C ASN A 59 1.43 -1.05 9.79
N LEU A 60 0.22 -1.55 9.54
CA LEU A 60 -1.01 -0.86 9.94
C LEU A 60 -1.10 -0.72 11.46
N VAL A 61 -0.82 -1.78 12.22
CA VAL A 61 -0.81 -1.75 13.69
C VAL A 61 0.18 -0.69 14.21
N TYR A 62 1.39 -0.68 13.66
CA TYR A 62 2.41 0.30 14.02
C TYR A 62 1.98 1.75 13.69
N ARG A 63 1.35 1.96 12.53
CA ARG A 63 0.88 3.29 12.11
C ARG A 63 -0.26 3.80 12.98
N TYR A 64 -1.19 2.94 13.39
CA TYR A 64 -2.23 3.30 14.35
C TYR A 64 -1.65 3.72 15.71
N ASP A 65 -0.69 2.95 16.24
CA ASP A 65 -0.01 3.31 17.50
C ASP A 65 0.68 4.68 17.39
N LYS A 66 1.40 4.92 16.29
CA LYS A 66 2.06 6.20 16.05
C LYS A 66 1.05 7.36 15.91
N CYS A 67 -0.05 7.16 15.18
CA CYS A 67 -1.12 8.14 15.03
C CYS A 67 -1.72 8.53 16.39
N LEU A 68 -1.96 7.55 17.27
CA LEU A 68 -2.44 7.80 18.64
C LEU A 68 -1.43 8.62 19.46
N ASN A 69 -0.14 8.27 19.38
CA ASN A 69 0.93 9.01 20.06
C ASN A 69 1.10 10.44 19.52
N LEU A 70 0.71 10.67 18.27
CA LEU A 70 0.68 11.99 17.61
C LEU A 70 -0.66 12.74 17.81
N HIS A 71 -1.55 12.26 18.68
CA HIS A 71 -2.86 12.85 18.93
C HIS A 71 -3.72 12.98 17.67
N GLY A 72 -3.58 12.05 16.73
CA GLY A 72 -4.33 12.02 15.47
C GLY A 72 -3.68 12.79 14.31
N ASP A 73 -2.47 13.31 14.47
CA ASP A 73 -1.70 13.90 13.36
C ASP A 73 -1.15 12.83 12.41
N TYR A 74 -0.73 13.27 11.22
CA TYR A 74 -0.19 12.41 10.17
C TYR A 74 1.07 11.66 10.64
N VAL A 75 1.13 10.37 10.29
CA VAL A 75 2.23 9.46 10.64
C VAL A 75 3.44 9.73 9.76
N GLU A 76 3.19 10.10 8.49
CA GLU A 76 4.20 10.50 7.52
C GLU A 76 4.38 12.02 7.50
N LYS A 77 5.57 12.50 7.11
CA LYS A 77 5.93 13.92 7.06
C LYS A 77 6.36 14.30 5.65
#